data_AF-A0A379WNV4-F1
#
_entry.id   AF-A0A379WNV4-F1
#
_cell.length_a   1.000
_cell.length_b   1.000
_cell.length_c   1.000
_cell.angle_alpha   90.00
_cell.angle_beta   90.00
_cell.angle_gamma   90.00
#
_symmetry.space_group_name_H-M   'P 1'
#
loop_
_entity.id
_entity.type
_entity.pdbx_description
1 polymer ?
#
loop_
_entity_poly.entity_id
_entity_poly.type
_entity_poly.pdbx_seq_one_letter_code
_entity_poly.pdbx_strand_id
1 'polypeptide(L)'
;MFLPVMAMGWQGWQARAPFDAIIVTAAPPEIPTALMAQLDEGGILVLPVGDEQQFLKRVRRRGGEFIIDTVEAVRFVPLVKGELA
;
A
#
# COMPACT_ATOMS: atom_id res chain seq x y z
N MET A 1 11.42 4.94 -14.98
CA MET A 1 12.48 5.02 -13.94
C MET A 1 11.81 4.68 -12.62
N PHE A 2 12.09 3.50 -12.05
CA PHE A 2 11.55 3.07 -10.77
C PHE A 2 12.48 3.61 -9.68
N LEU A 3 12.06 4.65 -8.95
CA LEU A 3 12.81 5.14 -7.80
C LEU A 3 12.31 4.41 -6.55
N PRO A 4 13.17 3.69 -5.79
CA PRO A 4 12.81 3.25 -4.46
C PRO A 4 12.60 4.49 -3.60
N VAL A 5 11.38 4.67 -3.12
CA VAL A 5 10.97 5.82 -2.31
C VAL A 5 11.22 5.48 -0.84
N MET A 6 12.15 6.21 -0.19
CA MET A 6 12.27 6.25 1.27
C MET A 6 11.18 7.18 1.80
N ALA A 7 10.00 6.64 2.05
CA ALA A 7 8.93 7.29 2.79
C ALA A 7 8.68 6.50 4.07
N MET A 8 8.15 7.15 5.12
CA MET A 8 7.59 6.38 6.22
C MET A 8 6.46 5.52 5.65
N GLY A 9 6.63 4.20 5.65
CA GLY A 9 5.81 3.27 4.86
C GLY A 9 4.31 3.35 5.17
N TRP A 10 3.93 3.87 6.33
CA TRP A 10 2.53 4.10 6.71
C TRP A 10 1.93 5.38 6.11
N GLN A 11 2.71 6.46 6.02
CA GLN A 11 2.25 7.77 5.54
C GLN A 11 2.41 7.94 4.03
N GLY A 12 3.19 7.09 3.36
CA GLY A 12 3.53 7.29 1.94
C GLY A 12 4.33 8.57 1.72
N TRP A 13 4.33 9.08 0.48
CA TRP A 13 5.06 10.29 0.10
C TRP A 13 4.12 11.33 -0.49
N GLN A 14 3.39 12.03 0.38
CA GLN A 14 2.39 13.02 -0.02
C GLN A 14 2.95 14.09 -1.00
N ALA A 15 4.20 14.53 -0.81
CA ALA A 15 4.83 15.52 -1.70
C ALA A 15 5.08 15.02 -3.14
N ARG A 16 4.98 13.71 -3.39
CA ARG A 16 5.09 13.10 -4.72
C ARG A 16 3.79 12.47 -5.23
N ALA A 17 2.73 12.52 -4.44
CA ALA A 17 1.42 12.11 -4.88
C ALA A 17 0.92 13.04 -6.01
N PRO A 18 0.01 12.58 -6.89
CA PRO A 18 -0.55 11.23 -6.92
C PRO A 18 0.38 10.20 -7.59
N PHE A 19 0.11 8.91 -7.37
CA PHE A 19 0.84 7.79 -7.95
C PHE A 19 -0.08 6.90 -8.82
N ASP A 20 0.40 6.51 -10.00
CA ASP A 20 -0.24 5.48 -10.83
C ASP A 20 -0.20 4.10 -10.16
N ALA A 21 0.87 3.82 -9.41
CA ALA A 21 1.06 2.57 -8.72
C ALA A 21 1.80 2.74 -7.40
N ILE A 22 1.35 2.03 -6.37
CA ILE A 22 2.03 1.89 -5.08
C ILE A 22 2.19 0.40 -4.80
N ILE A 23 3.41 -0.01 -4.42
CA ILE A 23 3.69 -1.37 -3.96
C ILE A 23 4.24 -1.29 -2.55
N VAL A 24 3.69 -2.12 -1.65
CA VAL A 24 4.17 -2.26 -0.28
C VAL A 24 4.66 -3.68 -0.09
N THR A 25 5.88 -3.82 0.44
CA THR A 25 6.57 -5.12 0.59
C THR A 25 6.74 -5.52 2.07
N ALA A 26 5.92 -4.96 2.95
CA ALA A 26 5.76 -5.35 4.35
C ALA A 26 4.27 -5.32 4.71
N ALA A 27 3.83 -6.20 5.60
CA ALA A 27 2.42 -6.40 5.91
C ALA A 27 1.97 -5.47 7.07
N PRO A 28 1.17 -4.43 6.79
CA PRO A 28 0.36 -3.82 7.83
C PRO A 28 -0.84 -4.73 8.21
N PRO A 29 -1.38 -4.60 9.43
CA PRO A 29 -2.61 -5.28 9.84
C PRO A 29 -3.83 -4.89 9.00
N GLU A 30 -3.83 -3.66 8.46
CA GLU A 30 -4.92 -3.09 7.66
C GLU A 30 -4.37 -2.24 6.51
N ILE A 31 -5.20 -1.92 5.51
CA ILE A 31 -4.79 -1.10 4.36
C ILE A 31 -4.61 0.36 4.83
N PRO A 32 -3.42 0.97 4.72
CA PRO A 32 -3.23 2.36 5.15
C PRO A 32 -4.00 3.34 4.26
N THR A 33 -4.92 4.10 4.86
CA THR A 33 -5.75 5.09 4.14
C THR A 33 -4.92 6.19 3.47
N ALA A 34 -3.77 6.55 4.05
CA ALA A 34 -2.83 7.50 3.47
C ALA A 34 -2.29 7.05 2.10
N LEU A 35 -2.03 5.74 1.92
CA LEU A 35 -1.58 5.20 0.64
C LEU A 35 -2.71 5.19 -0.38
N MET A 36 -3.94 4.85 0.04
CA MET A 36 -5.12 4.92 -0.84
C MET A 36 -5.37 6.34 -1.34
N ALA A 37 -5.25 7.35 -0.46
CA ALA A 37 -5.46 8.75 -0.80
C ALA A 37 -4.41 9.30 -1.79
N GLN A 38 -3.24 8.66 -1.88
CA GLN A 38 -2.15 9.05 -2.78
C GLN A 38 -2.21 8.36 -4.14
N LEU A 39 -3.17 7.46 -4.39
CA LEU A 39 -3.38 6.89 -5.73
C LEU A 39 -4.04 7.90 -6.66
N ASP A 40 -3.57 7.96 -7.90
CA ASP A 40 -4.27 8.67 -8.97
C ASP A 40 -5.57 7.94 -9.38
N GLU A 41 -6.45 8.62 -10.12
CA GLU A 41 -7.62 7.97 -10.74
C GLU A 41 -7.16 6.88 -11.72
N GLY A 42 -7.66 5.65 -11.55
CA GLY A 42 -7.18 4.47 -12.25
C GLY A 42 -5.94 3.81 -11.63
N GLY A 43 -5.35 4.42 -10.60
CA GLY A 43 -4.15 3.92 -9.93
C GLY A 43 -4.37 2.63 -9.13
N ILE A 44 -3.27 1.90 -8.91
CA ILE A 44 -3.29 0.56 -8.29
C ILE A 44 -2.35 0.51 -7.08
N LEU A 45 -2.86 0.09 -5.93
CA LEU A 45 -2.08 -0.27 -4.75
C LEU A 45 -2.04 -1.80 -4.60
N VAL A 46 -0.84 -2.36 -4.45
CA VAL A 46 -0.63 -3.78 -4.15
C VAL A 46 0.13 -3.90 -2.84
N LEU A 47 -0.42 -4.63 -1.88
CA LEU A 47 0.19 -4.83 -0.56
C LEU A 47 -0.26 -6.14 0.09
N PRO A 48 0.61 -6.77 0.90
CA PRO A 48 0.17 -7.78 1.86
C PRO A 48 -0.61 -7.11 3.00
N VAL A 49 -1.66 -7.75 3.50
CA VAL A 49 -2.45 -7.26 4.64
C VAL A 49 -2.72 -8.39 5.62
N GLY A 50 -2.54 -8.12 6.91
CA GLY A 50 -2.85 -9.00 8.03
C GLY A 50 -1.65 -9.26 8.95
N ASP A 51 -1.92 -9.93 10.07
CA ASP A 51 -0.92 -10.29 11.07
C ASP A 51 -0.55 -11.78 10.95
N GLU A 52 -1.24 -12.66 11.67
CA GLU A 52 -0.99 -14.11 11.65
C GLU A 52 -1.37 -14.76 10.32
N GLN A 53 -2.46 -14.30 9.70
CA GLN A 53 -2.86 -14.68 8.34
C GLN A 53 -2.78 -13.45 7.47
N GLN A 54 -2.02 -13.55 6.37
CA GLN A 54 -1.80 -12.46 5.45
C GLN A 54 -2.30 -12.83 4.06
N PHE A 55 -2.91 -11.84 3.40
CA PHE A 55 -3.31 -11.97 2.01
C PHE A 55 -2.77 -10.80 1.21
N LEU A 56 -2.33 -11.08 -0.02
CA LEU A 56 -2.03 -10.05 -0.98
C LEU A 56 -3.34 -9.41 -1.44
N LYS A 57 -3.46 -8.10 -1.26
CA LYS A 57 -4.60 -7.31 -1.69
C LYS A 57 -4.20 -6.43 -2.87
N ARG A 58 -5.14 -6.23 -3.78
CA ARG A 58 -5.05 -5.24 -4.85
C ARG A 58 -6.18 -4.24 -4.70
N VAL A 59 -5.83 -2.97 -4.52
CA VAL A 59 -6.77 -1.85 -4.44
C VAL A 59 -6.68 -1.05 -5.73
N ARG A 60 -7.83 -0.75 -6.35
CA ARG A 60 -7.92 0.07 -7.56
C ARG A 60 -8.79 1.28 -7.28
N ARG A 61 -8.32 2.48 -7.62
CA ARG A 61 -9.13 3.70 -7.56
C ARG A 61 -9.90 3.86 -8.87
N ARG A 62 -11.23 3.96 -8.81
CA ARG A 62 -12.08 4.16 -9.99
C ARG A 62 -13.34 4.95 -9.63
N GLY A 63 -13.59 6.03 -10.35
CA GLY A 63 -14.77 6.88 -10.17
C GLY A 63 -14.86 7.49 -8.77
N GLY A 64 -13.73 7.77 -8.12
CA GLY A 64 -13.71 8.22 -6.73
C GLY A 64 -13.93 7.12 -5.67
N GLU A 65 -14.17 5.87 -6.09
CA GLU A 65 -14.28 4.71 -5.20
C GLU A 65 -12.99 3.87 -5.19
N PHE A 66 -12.87 3.01 -4.19
CA PHE A 66 -11.78 2.04 -4.09
C PHE A 66 -12.33 0.62 -4.14
N ILE A 67 -11.86 -0.16 -5.13
CA ILE A 67 -12.23 -1.56 -5.33
C ILE A 67 -11.11 -2.43 -4.81
N ILE A 68 -11.41 -3.30 -3.84
CA ILE A 68 -10.43 -4.13 -3.15
C ILE A 68 -10.63 -5.61 -3.52
N ASP A 69 -9.62 -6.19 -4.17
CA ASP A 69 -9.58 -7.62 -4.48
C ASP A 69 -8.61 -8.34 -3.53
N THR A 70 -8.94 -9.58 -3.16
CA THR A 70 -7.98 -10.50 -2.52
C THR A 70 -7.39 -11.40 -3.59
N VAL A 71 -6.06 -11.46 -3.68
CA VAL A 71 -5.34 -12.23 -4.70
C VAL A 71 -5.01 -13.62 -4.20
N GLU A 72 -4.17 -13.73 -3.17
CA GLU A 72 -3.69 -15.00 -2.63
C GLU A 72 -3.18 -14.86 -1.20
N ALA A 73 -2.99 -15.97 -0.49
CA ALA A 73 -2.34 -16.00 0.80
C ALA A 73 -0.82 -15.81 0.64
N VAL A 74 -0.20 -15.00 1.50
CA VAL A 74 1.24 -14.67 1.44
C VAL A 74 1.85 -14.60 2.83
N ARG A 75 3.17 -14.40 2.92
CA ARG A 75 3.86 -14.16 4.19
C ARG A 75 4.99 -13.14 4.01
N PHE A 76 4.80 -11.96 4.57
CA PHE A 76 5.75 -10.84 4.60
C PHE A 76 6.07 -10.45 6.04
N VAL A 77 7.19 -9.73 6.21
CA VAL A 77 7.56 -9.11 7.49
C VAL A 77 6.54 -8.02 7.87
N PRO A 78 6.29 -7.78 9.18
CA PRO A 78 5.38 -6.73 9.62
C PRO A 78 5.84 -5.32 9.19
N LEU A 79 4.89 -4.46 8.82
CA LEU A 79 5.16 -3.04 8.61
C LEU A 79 5.21 -2.32 9.97
N VAL A 80 6.41 -2.13 10.50
CA VAL A 80 6.62 -1.50 11.81
C VAL A 80 6.20 -0.03 11.78
N LYS A 81 5.40 0.40 12.77
CA LYS A 81 5.14 1.82 13.06
C LYS A 81 6.30 2.32 13.94
N GLY A 82 7.21 3.15 13.43
CA GLY A 82 8.32 3.66 14.24
C GLY A 82 9.36 4.50 13.50
N GLU A 83 10.22 5.17 14.28
CA GLU A 83 11.38 5.92 13.80
C GLU A 83 12.35 5.02 13.02
N LEU A 84 13.02 5.62 12.02
CA LEU A 84 14.05 4.96 11.24
C LEU A 84 15.17 4.50 12.20
N ALA A 85 15.48 3.20 12.16
CA ALA A 85 16.66 2.66 12.83
C ALA A 85 17.95 3.07 12.11
#